data_AF-A0A7V8WIP5-F1
#
_entry.id   AF-A0A7V8WIP5-F1
#
_cell.length_a   1.000
_cell.length_b   1.000
_cell.length_c   1.000
_cell.angle_alpha   90.00
_cell.angle_beta   90.00
_cell.angle_gamma   90.00
#
_symmetry.space_group_name_H-M   'P 1'
#
loop_
_entity.id
_entity.type
_entity.pdbx_description
1 polymer ?
#
loop_
_entity_poly.entity_id
_entity_poly.type
_entity_poly.pdbx_seq_one_letter_code
_entity_poly.pdbx_strand_id
1 'polypeptide(L)'
;MFPGAEWERIQDPSRAGYCADKLALVTARAKELSTTAMMAVVGGRTLYEYGDLTTVSYLASARKSVLAMLFGKYVADGTINLNKTLADLKVDEIGGLMPIERTATVADLLGARSGV
;
A
#
# COMPACT_ATOMS: atom_id res chain seq x y z
N MET A 1 16.11 -0.40 -7.75
CA MET A 1 16.58 -1.40 -6.78
C MET A 1 15.36 -1.84 -5.99
N PHE A 2 15.14 -3.15 -5.86
CA PHE A 2 14.10 -3.73 -4.99
C PHE A 2 14.80 -4.37 -3.79
N PRO A 3 14.19 -4.41 -2.60
CA PRO A 3 14.79 -5.06 -1.43
C PRO A 3 15.05 -6.54 -1.71
N GLY A 4 16.16 -7.06 -1.18
CA GLY A 4 16.47 -8.48 -1.20
C GLY A 4 15.73 -9.22 -0.08
N ALA A 5 16.32 -10.32 0.41
CA ALA A 5 15.82 -10.99 1.62
C ALA A 5 15.86 -10.08 2.85
N GLU A 6 16.88 -9.21 2.92
CA GLU A 6 17.05 -8.20 3.95
C GLU A 6 17.08 -6.80 3.34
N TRP A 7 16.65 -5.81 4.12
CA TRP A 7 16.70 -4.41 3.73
C TRP A 7 18.09 -3.83 3.99
N GLU A 8 18.72 -3.25 2.96
CA GLU A 8 19.95 -2.49 3.15
C GLU A 8 19.63 -1.18 3.89
N ARG A 9 20.35 -0.90 4.98
CA ARG A 9 20.19 0.33 5.77
C ARG A 9 21.12 1.45 5.28
N ILE A 10 20.62 2.67 5.26
CA ILE A 10 21.42 3.89 5.12
C ILE A 10 22.01 4.21 6.49
N GLN A 11 23.34 4.08 6.63
CA GLN A 11 24.05 4.31 7.90
C GLN A 11 24.11 5.80 8.26
N ASP A 12 24.29 6.64 7.25
CA ASP A 12 24.37 8.10 7.40
C ASP A 12 23.27 8.75 6.54
N PRO A 13 22.15 9.18 7.15
CA PRO A 13 21.07 9.86 6.45
C PRO A 13 21.52 11.08 5.63
N SER A 14 22.57 11.77 6.06
CA SER A 14 23.06 12.98 5.38
C SER A 14 23.60 12.68 3.99
N ARG A 15 24.21 11.51 3.80
CA ARG A 15 24.69 11.03 2.48
C ARG A 15 23.54 10.71 1.52
N ALA A 16 22.33 10.54 2.03
CA ALA A 16 21.11 10.38 1.24
C ALA A 16 20.29 11.68 1.12
N GLY A 17 20.80 12.81 1.63
CA GLY A 17 20.14 14.12 1.58
C GLY A 17 19.15 14.38 2.71
N TYR A 18 19.20 13.62 3.82
CA TYR A 18 18.29 13.76 4.96
C TYR A 18 19.03 14.19 6.23
N CYS A 19 18.41 15.04 7.04
CA CYS A 19 19.01 15.56 8.26
C CYS A 19 18.72 14.63 9.45
N ALA A 20 19.76 14.15 10.14
CA ALA A 20 19.64 13.21 11.24
C ALA A 20 18.90 13.81 12.46
N ASP A 21 19.12 15.09 12.74
CA ASP A 21 18.43 15.86 13.77
C ASP A 21 16.91 15.93 13.52
N LYS A 22 16.48 16.11 12.27
CA LYS A 22 15.05 16.08 11.90
C LYS A 22 14.43 14.69 12.06
N LEU A 23 15.16 13.61 11.77
CA LEU A 23 14.70 12.24 12.05
C LEU A 23 14.56 11.97 13.56
N ALA A 24 15.38 12.61 14.40
CA ALA A 24 15.20 12.55 15.84
C ALA A 24 13.88 13.21 16.28
N LEU A 25 13.49 14.33 15.65
CA LEU A 25 12.18 14.97 15.89
C LEU A 25 11.00 14.07 15.47
N VAL A 26 11.14 13.32 14.37
CA VAL A 26 10.14 12.31 13.97
C VAL A 26 9.97 11.25 15.06
N THR A 27 11.09 10.77 15.62
CA THR A 27 11.05 9.81 16.74
C THR A 27 10.34 10.38 17.96
N ALA A 28 10.67 11.63 18.35
CA ALA A 28 10.03 12.29 19.48
C ALA A 28 8.52 12.38 19.27
N ARG A 29 8.09 12.76 18.06
CA ARG A 29 6.66 12.83 17.73
C ARG A 29 5.98 11.46 17.72
N ALA A 30 6.64 10.42 17.19
CA ALA A 30 6.10 9.07 17.16
C ALA A 30 5.87 8.51 18.57
N LYS A 31 6.71 8.88 19.55
CA LYS A 31 6.53 8.51 20.97
C LYS A 31 5.33 9.17 21.64
N GLU A 32 4.97 10.38 21.23
CA GLU A 32 3.79 11.09 21.74
C GLU A 32 2.48 10.55 21.17
N LEU A 33 2.55 9.89 20.01
CA LEU A 33 1.42 9.24 19.36
C LEU A 33 1.34 7.77 19.81
N SER A 34 0.19 7.13 19.60
CA SER A 34 0.05 5.68 19.77
C SER A 34 0.68 4.90 18.60
N THR A 35 1.88 5.29 18.17
CA THR A 35 2.61 4.65 17.07
C THR A 35 3.31 3.40 17.59
N THR A 36 2.94 2.24 17.06
CA THR A 36 3.58 0.95 17.38
C THR A 36 4.92 0.79 16.67
N ALA A 37 4.97 1.13 15.38
CA ALA A 37 6.18 1.12 14.58
C ALA A 37 6.09 2.06 13.37
N MET A 38 7.24 2.43 12.81
CA MET A 38 7.38 3.27 11.62
C MET A 38 8.65 2.89 10.87
N MET A 39 8.58 2.87 9.54
CA MET A 39 9.71 2.68 8.64
C MET A 39 9.65 3.72 7.51
N ALA A 40 10.78 4.34 7.18
CA ALA A 40 10.91 5.17 6.00
C ALA A 40 11.99 4.58 5.08
N VAL A 41 11.64 4.46 3.80
CA VAL A 41 12.49 3.85 2.76
C VAL A 41 12.75 4.89 1.67
N VAL A 42 14.00 5.01 1.24
CA VAL A 42 14.41 5.83 0.10
C VAL A 42 15.36 5.04 -0.80
N GLY A 43 15.12 5.06 -2.11
CA GLY A 43 15.96 4.34 -3.07
C GLY A 43 15.99 2.81 -2.87
N GLY A 44 14.96 2.23 -2.23
CA GLY A 44 14.93 0.80 -1.89
C GLY A 44 15.72 0.42 -0.64
N ARG A 45 16.20 1.41 0.13
CA ARG A 45 16.97 1.23 1.36
C ARG A 45 16.27 1.85 2.56
N THR A 46 16.44 1.26 3.73
CA THR A 46 15.90 1.81 4.96
C THR A 46 16.64 3.09 5.33
N LEU A 47 15.93 4.22 5.39
CA LEU A 47 16.42 5.50 5.89
C LEU A 47 16.27 5.61 7.41
N TYR A 48 15.13 5.15 7.92
CA TYR A 48 14.72 5.38 9.30
C TYR A 48 13.75 4.29 9.76
N GLU A 49 13.85 3.91 11.03
CA GLU A 49 12.97 2.93 11.68
C GLU A 49 12.71 3.36 13.12
N TYR A 50 11.53 3.00 13.62
CA TYR A 50 11.11 3.19 15.00
C TYR A 50 10.14 2.08 15.40
N GLY A 51 10.22 1.61 16.65
CA GLY A 51 9.35 0.55 17.17
C GLY A 51 9.70 -0.85 16.66
N ASP A 52 8.80 -1.81 16.87
CA ASP A 52 8.96 -3.19 16.41
C ASP A 52 8.26 -3.41 15.06
N LEU A 53 9.08 -3.50 14.00
CA LEU A 53 8.61 -3.73 12.63
C LEU A 53 8.10 -5.16 12.38
N THR A 54 8.34 -6.09 13.31
CA THR A 54 7.95 -7.49 13.16
C THR A 54 6.58 -7.82 13.78
N THR A 55 6.03 -6.90 14.57
CA THR A 55 4.71 -7.07 15.19
C THR A 55 3.60 -7.11 14.12
N VAL A 56 2.86 -8.23 14.08
CA VAL A 56 1.70 -8.39 13.20
C VAL A 56 0.56 -7.48 13.68
N SER A 57 0.21 -6.50 12.86
CA SER A 57 -0.81 -5.49 13.17
C SER A 57 -2.01 -5.58 12.22
N TYR A 58 -3.18 -5.14 12.70
CA TYR A 58 -4.38 -5.06 11.87
C TYR A 58 -4.27 -3.92 10.83
N LEU A 59 -4.25 -4.27 9.54
CA LEU A 59 -3.98 -3.31 8.44
C LEU A 59 -5.18 -2.46 8.01
N ALA A 60 -6.40 -2.77 8.46
CA ALA A 60 -7.63 -2.07 8.08
C ALA A 60 -7.72 -1.79 6.57
N SER A 61 -7.92 -0.53 6.16
CA SER A 61 -8.04 -0.12 4.76
C SER A 61 -6.77 -0.30 3.93
N ALA A 62 -5.58 -0.36 4.53
CA ALA A 62 -4.33 -0.59 3.78
C ALA A 62 -4.31 -1.97 3.09
N ARG A 63 -5.12 -2.93 3.58
CA ARG A 63 -5.33 -4.24 2.95
C ARG A 63 -5.78 -4.13 1.49
N LYS A 64 -6.55 -3.10 1.12
CA LYS A 64 -7.07 -2.93 -0.25
C LYS A 64 -5.92 -2.77 -1.26
N SER A 65 -4.92 -1.96 -0.95
CA SER A 65 -3.75 -1.76 -1.82
C SER A 65 -2.93 -3.05 -1.97
N VAL A 66 -2.77 -3.82 -0.89
CA VAL A 66 -2.08 -5.11 -0.94
C VAL A 66 -2.83 -6.07 -1.86
N LEU A 67 -4.16 -6.17 -1.72
CA LEU A 67 -4.99 -7.00 -2.60
C LEU A 67 -4.89 -6.55 -4.06
N ALA A 68 -4.90 -5.25 -4.34
CA ALA A 68 -4.74 -4.73 -5.69
C ALA A 68 -3.38 -5.09 -6.31
N MET A 69 -2.30 -5.07 -5.52
CA MET A 69 -0.98 -5.50 -5.99
C MET A 69 -0.95 -6.98 -6.40
N LEU A 70 -1.68 -7.85 -5.69
CA LEU A 70 -1.72 -9.29 -5.99
C LEU A 70 -2.34 -9.59 -7.37
N PHE A 71 -3.17 -8.69 -7.91
CA PHE A 71 -3.77 -8.85 -9.23
C PHE A 71 -2.74 -8.71 -10.36
N GLY A 72 -1.59 -8.07 -10.13
CA GLY A 72 -0.64 -7.70 -11.19
C GLY A 72 -0.20 -8.87 -12.07
N LYS A 73 0.07 -10.05 -11.48
CA LYS A 73 0.43 -11.26 -12.23
C LYS A 73 -0.69 -11.72 -13.16
N TYR A 74 -1.92 -11.76 -12.65
CA TYR A 74 -3.09 -12.22 -13.38
C TYR A 74 -3.54 -11.24 -14.46
N VAL A 75 -3.26 -9.95 -14.26
CA VAL A 75 -3.42 -8.94 -15.31
C VAL A 75 -2.38 -9.17 -16.40
N ALA A 76 -1.11 -9.37 -16.03
CA ALA A 76 -0.02 -9.54 -16.97
C ALA A 76 -0.14 -10.81 -17.84
N ASP A 77 -0.68 -11.91 -17.29
CA ASP A 77 -0.91 -13.15 -18.04
C ASP A 77 -2.30 -13.22 -18.72
N GLY A 78 -3.10 -12.17 -18.63
CA GLY A 78 -4.40 -12.06 -19.29
C GLY A 78 -5.55 -12.78 -18.59
N THR A 79 -5.31 -13.45 -17.46
CA THR A 79 -6.35 -14.07 -16.63
C THR A 79 -7.39 -13.05 -16.18
N ILE A 80 -6.96 -11.84 -15.81
CA ILE A 80 -7.82 -10.72 -15.40
C ILE A 80 -7.74 -9.60 -16.44
N ASN A 81 -8.89 -9.26 -17.02
CA ASN A 81 -9.04 -8.08 -17.87
C ASN A 81 -9.55 -6.90 -17.04
N LEU A 82 -8.69 -5.89 -16.88
CA LEU A 82 -8.97 -4.67 -16.12
C LEU A 82 -10.17 -3.87 -16.64
N ASN A 83 -10.53 -4.02 -17.91
CA ASN A 83 -11.61 -3.28 -18.54
C ASN A 83 -12.97 -3.97 -18.41
N LYS A 84 -13.04 -5.18 -17.83
CA LYS A 84 -14.35 -5.82 -17.57
C LYS A 84 -15.11 -5.03 -16.51
N THR A 85 -16.39 -4.82 -16.76
CA THR A 85 -17.30 -4.15 -15.84
C THR A 85 -17.87 -5.12 -14.81
N LEU A 86 -18.45 -4.61 -13.73
CA LEU A 86 -19.24 -5.41 -12.79
C LEU A 86 -20.37 -6.16 -13.53
N ALA A 87 -20.99 -5.54 -14.54
CA ALA A 87 -21.99 -6.19 -15.40
C ALA A 87 -21.42 -7.37 -16.19
N ASP A 88 -20.26 -7.22 -16.83
CA ASP A 88 -19.61 -8.29 -17.60
C ASP A 88 -19.25 -9.48 -16.72
N LEU A 89 -18.85 -9.20 -15.47
CA LEU A 89 -18.50 -10.20 -14.47
C LEU A 89 -19.71 -10.77 -13.73
N LYS A 90 -20.91 -10.25 -13.98
CA LYS A 90 -22.15 -10.62 -13.28
C LYS A 90 -22.02 -10.49 -11.76
N VAL A 91 -21.28 -9.47 -11.31
CA VAL A 91 -21.17 -9.12 -9.90
C VAL A 91 -22.38 -8.27 -9.52
N ASP A 92 -22.90 -8.50 -8.33
CA ASP A 92 -23.98 -7.73 -7.73
C ASP A 92 -23.74 -7.57 -6.23
N GLU A 93 -24.46 -6.64 -5.62
CA GLU A 93 -24.36 -6.32 -4.20
C GLU A 93 -25.68 -6.59 -3.46
N ILE A 94 -25.62 -6.66 -2.13
CA ILE A 94 -26.83 -6.76 -1.30
C ILE A 94 -27.60 -5.44 -1.43
N GLY A 95 -28.81 -5.51 -1.98
CA GLY A 95 -29.62 -4.33 -2.34
C GLY A 95 -29.52 -3.94 -3.82
N GLY A 96 -28.63 -4.59 -4.57
CA GLY A 96 -28.46 -4.41 -6.00
C GLY A 96 -27.61 -3.20 -6.39
N LEU A 97 -26.86 -3.34 -7.46
CA LEU A 97 -26.11 -2.24 -8.06
C LEU A 97 -27.01 -1.35 -8.93
N MET A 98 -26.87 -0.03 -8.79
CA MET A 98 -27.42 0.97 -9.69
C MET A 98 -26.87 0.80 -11.12
N PRO A 99 -27.59 1.26 -12.15
CA PRO A 99 -27.11 1.18 -13.53
C PRO A 99 -25.71 1.77 -13.74
N ILE A 100 -25.39 2.89 -13.07
CA ILE A 100 -24.08 3.52 -13.16
C ILE A 100 -22.98 2.70 -12.47
N GLU A 101 -23.26 2.12 -11.30
CA GLU A 101 -22.31 1.30 -10.56
C GLU A 101 -21.93 0.03 -11.34
N ARG A 102 -22.89 -0.55 -12.07
CA ARG A 102 -22.65 -1.71 -12.94
C ARG A 102 -21.61 -1.45 -14.04
N THR A 103 -21.35 -0.18 -14.38
CA THR A 103 -20.33 0.20 -15.36
C THR A 103 -18.92 0.29 -14.78
N ALA A 104 -18.77 0.24 -13.45
CA ALA A 104 -17.46 0.26 -12.81
C ALA A 104 -16.62 -0.93 -13.29
N THR A 105 -15.37 -0.63 -13.69
CA THR A 105 -14.45 -1.63 -14.19
C THR A 105 -13.65 -2.28 -13.05
N VAL A 106 -13.01 -3.42 -13.34
CA VAL A 106 -12.01 -4.00 -12.41
C VAL A 106 -10.93 -2.98 -12.06
N ALA A 107 -10.47 -2.18 -13.03
CA ALA A 107 -9.51 -1.11 -12.76
C ALA A 107 -10.02 -0.09 -11.74
N ASP A 108 -11.31 0.26 -11.77
CA ASP A 108 -11.89 1.23 -10.85
C ASP A 108 -12.03 0.66 -9.44
N LEU A 109 -12.36 -0.63 -9.31
CA LEU A 109 -12.38 -1.32 -8.02
C LEU A 109 -10.98 -1.38 -7.39
N LEU A 110 -9.98 -1.82 -8.16
CA LEU A 110 -8.60 -1.92 -7.67
C LEU A 110 -8.00 -0.55 -7.38
N GLY A 111 -8.42 0.48 -8.10
CA GLY A 111 -8.04 1.88 -7.89
C GLY A 111 -8.85 2.59 -6.81
N ALA A 112 -9.79 1.91 -6.13
CA ALA A 112 -10.68 2.49 -5.11
C ALA A 112 -11.43 3.76 -5.58
N ARG A 113 -11.92 3.73 -6.83
CA ARG A 113 -12.58 4.86 -7.50
C ARG A 113 -13.86 4.47 -8.25
N SER A 114 -14.39 3.28 -7.99
CA SER A 114 -15.64 2.73 -8.58
C SER A 114 -16.90 3.49 -8.17
N GLY A 115 -16.88 4.14 -7.00
CA GLY A 115 -18.10 4.65 -6.36
C GLY A 115 -18.97 3.55 -5.73
N VAL A 116 -18.47 2.31 -5.70
CA VAL A 116 -19.04 1.11 -5.05
C VAL A 116 -18.22 0.76 -3.83
#